data_AF-A0A954U2T5-F1
#
_entry.id   AF-A0A954U2T5-F1
#
_cell.length_a   1.000
_cell.length_b   1.000
_cell.length_c   1.000
_cell.angle_alpha   90.00
_cell.angle_beta   90.00
_cell.angle_gamma   90.00
#
_symmetry.space_group_name_H-M   'P 1'
#
loop_
_entity.id
_entity.type
_entity.pdbx_description
1 polymer ?
#
loop_
_entity_poly.entity_id
_entity_poly.type
_entity_poly.pdbx_seq_one_letter_code
_entity_poly.pdbx_strand_id
1 'polypeptide(L)'
;MDWPLTIVVSLYLIGIFALSIYASGQVHDEADYVVAGRRLPLWLAWGTLMATWFGAATVLGAAEAARDEGVRGTLLDPFASG
;
A
#
# COMPACT_ATOMS: atom_id res chain seq x y z
N MET A 1 5.82 7.51 24.36
CA MET A 1 6.30 6.99 23.06
C MET A 1 6.68 5.55 23.28
N ASP A 2 5.86 4.63 22.78
CA ASP A 2 6.15 3.22 22.86
C ASP A 2 7.36 2.94 21.97
N TRP A 3 8.53 2.84 22.59
CA TRP A 3 9.81 2.50 21.98
C TRP A 3 9.73 1.40 20.89
N PRO A 4 8.97 0.29 21.08
CA PRO A 4 8.83 -0.71 20.03
C PRO A 4 8.15 -0.19 18.76
N LEU A 5 7.16 0.70 18.86
CA LEU A 5 6.46 1.25 17.69
C LEU A 5 7.39 2.14 16.88
N THR A 6 8.15 3.01 17.56
CA THR A 6 9.11 3.90 16.90
C THR A 6 10.16 3.10 16.12
N ILE A 7 10.65 1.99 16.67
CA ILE A 7 11.61 1.12 15.98
C ILE A 7 11.00 0.50 14.71
N VAL A 8 9.81 -0.09 14.80
CA VAL A 8 9.16 -0.75 13.66
C VAL A 8 8.85 0.25 12.54
N VAL A 9 8.30 1.42 12.89
CA VAL A 9 8.00 2.48 11.91
C VAL A 9 9.28 2.99 11.25
N SER A 10 10.34 3.22 12.04
CA SER A 10 11.62 3.69 11.51
C SER A 10 12.23 2.66 10.55
N LEU A 11 12.21 1.37 10.90
CA LEU A 11 12.71 0.29 10.05
C LEU A 11 11.91 0.19 8.75
N TYR A 12 10.58 0.30 8.81
CA TYR A 12 9.71 0.30 7.64
C TYR A 12 10.03 1.45 6.67
N LEU A 13 10.17 2.67 7.20
CA LEU A 13 10.52 3.85 6.41
C LEU A 13 11.89 3.71 5.75
N ILE A 14 12.90 3.26 6.51
CA ILE A 14 14.25 3.02 5.97
C ILE A 14 14.20 1.95 4.87
N GLY A 15 13.43 0.87 5.07
CA GLY A 15 13.26 -0.19 4.08
C GLY A 15 12.69 0.32 2.75
N ILE A 16 11.59 1.09 2.81
CA ILE A 16 10.98 1.67 1.60
C ILE A 16 11.91 2.69 0.95
N PHE A 17 12.60 3.51 1.73
CA PHE A 17 13.52 4.50 1.21
C PHE A 17 14.72 3.86 0.50
N ALA A 18 15.30 2.82 1.08
CA ALA A 18 16.38 2.05 0.46
C ALA A 18 15.92 1.38 -0.85
N LEU A 19 14.71 0.81 -0.85
CA LEU A 19 14.11 0.21 -2.05
C LEU A 19 13.91 1.24 -3.16
N SER A 20 13.46 2.45 -2.80
CA SER A 20 13.26 3.56 -3.74
C SER A 20 14.56 4.01 -4.40
N ILE A 21 15.64 4.20 -3.62
CA ILE A 21 16.96 4.56 -4.16
C ILE A 21 17.48 3.47 -5.10
N TYR A 22 17.35 2.20 -4.70
CA TYR A 22 17.77 1.08 -5.54
C TYR A 22 16.98 1.03 -6.86
N ALA A 23 15.66 1.20 -6.81
CA ALA A 23 14.81 1.21 -7.99
C ALA A 23 15.10 2.41 -8.90
N SER A 24 15.42 3.58 -8.32
CA SER A 24 15.76 4.78 -9.09
C SER A 24 17.02 4.62 -9.94
N GLY A 25 17.95 3.75 -9.54
CA GLY A 25 19.16 3.45 -10.32
C GLY A 25 18.89 2.61 -11.58
N GLN A 26 17.71 2.02 -11.72
CA GLN A 26 17.34 1.15 -12.83
C GLN A 26 16.59 1.88 -13.95
N VAL A 27 16.23 3.15 -13.75
CA VAL A 27 15.47 3.96 -14.72
C VAL A 27 16.42 4.74 -15.61
N HIS A 28 16.41 4.48 -16.92
CA HIS A 28 17.32 5.09 -17.88
C HIS A 28 16.63 5.96 -18.94
N ASP A 29 15.33 5.74 -19.18
CA ASP A 29 14.54 6.43 -20.21
C ASP A 29 13.13 6.80 -19.68
N GLU A 30 12.45 7.74 -20.32
CA GLU A 30 11.08 8.13 -19.99
C GLU A 30 10.11 6.95 -20.12
N ALA A 31 10.31 6.07 -21.10
CA ALA A 31 9.51 4.85 -21.25
C ALA A 31 9.72 3.88 -20.07
N ASP A 32 10.93 3.79 -19.52
CA ASP A 32 11.21 2.97 -18.34
C ASP A 32 10.59 3.56 -17.08
N TYR A 33 10.49 4.89 -17.00
CA TYR A 33 9.82 5.54 -15.88
C TYR A 33 8.30 5.37 -15.91
N VAL A 34 7.67 5.54 -17.09
CA VAL A 34 6.20 5.54 -17.21
C VAL A 34 5.61 4.13 -17.28
N VAL A 35 6.26 3.20 -17.98
CA VAL A 35 5.71 1.84 -18.21
C VAL A 35 6.64 0.72 -17.74
N ALA A 36 7.69 1.03 -16.97
CA ALA A 36 8.69 0.05 -16.51
C ALA A 36 9.24 -0.83 -17.64
N GLY A 37 9.42 -0.23 -18.83
CA GLY A 37 9.94 -0.89 -20.01
C GLY A 37 9.04 -2.00 -20.57
N ARG A 38 7.75 -2.06 -20.18
CA ARG A 38 6.79 -3.14 -20.54
C ARG A 38 7.23 -4.55 -20.14
N ARG A 39 8.14 -4.65 -19.18
CA ARG A 39 8.75 -5.92 -18.72
C ARG A 39 8.14 -6.44 -17.42
N LEU A 40 7.22 -5.69 -16.81
CA LEU A 40 6.60 -6.07 -15.56
C LEU A 40 5.72 -7.32 -15.72
N PRO A 41 5.93 -8.38 -14.91
CA PRO A 41 5.07 -9.54 -14.92
C PRO A 41 3.68 -9.18 -14.38
N LEU A 42 2.64 -9.79 -14.97
CA LEU A 42 1.23 -9.49 -14.67
C LEU A 42 0.88 -9.62 -13.18
N TRP A 43 1.51 -10.59 -12.50
CA TRP A 43 1.34 -10.81 -11.06
C TRP A 43 1.80 -9.64 -10.20
N LEU A 44 2.90 -8.99 -10.59
CA LEU A 44 3.41 -7.82 -9.86
C LEU A 44 2.51 -6.61 -10.10
N ALA A 45 2.03 -6.42 -11.33
CA ALA A 45 1.07 -5.37 -11.68
C ALA A 45 -0.26 -5.53 -10.92
N TRP A 46 -0.75 -6.77 -10.80
CA TRP A 46 -1.92 -7.07 -9.98
C TRP A 46 -1.69 -6.73 -8.51
N GLY A 47 -0.54 -7.14 -7.96
CA GLY A 47 -0.17 -6.81 -6.58
C GLY A 47 -0.11 -5.30 -6.31
N THR A 48 0.49 -4.52 -7.22
CA THR A 48 0.53 -3.06 -7.09
C THR A 48 -0.85 -2.43 -7.21
N LEU A 49 -1.70 -2.93 -8.10
CA LEU A 49 -3.07 -2.44 -8.25
C LEU A 49 -3.87 -2.67 -6.97
N MET A 50 -3.79 -3.86 -6.39
CA MET A 50 -4.42 -4.17 -5.11
C MET A 50 -3.85 -3.29 -3.99
N ALA A 51 -2.53 -3.08 -3.95
CA ALA A 51 -1.91 -2.21 -2.94
C ALA A 51 -2.38 -0.75 -3.03
N THR A 52 -2.61 -0.23 -4.24
CA THR A 52 -3.20 1.12 -4.43
C THR A 52 -4.67 1.16 -4.06
N TRP A 53 -5.41 0.08 -4.32
CA TRP A 53 -6.83 0.02 -4.00
C TRP A 53 -7.08 -0.11 -2.49
N PHE A 54 -6.35 -0.99 -1.80
CA PHE A 54 -6.40 -1.13 -0.34
C PHE A 54 -5.56 -0.05 0.35
N GLY A 55 -5.92 1.21 0.12
CA GLY A 55 -5.26 2.36 0.71
C GLY A 55 -5.49 2.46 2.23
N ALA A 56 -4.76 3.37 2.89
CA ALA A 56 -4.89 3.59 4.32
C ALA A 56 -6.32 4.00 4.73
N ALA A 57 -7.03 4.75 3.88
CA ALA A 57 -8.40 5.19 4.13
C ALA A 57 -9.38 4.01 4.23
N THR A 58 -9.30 3.05 3.31
CA THR A 58 -10.20 1.89 3.30
C THR A 58 -10.01 1.00 4.52
N VAL A 59 -8.75 0.85 4.96
CA VAL A 59 -8.42 0.09 6.16
C VAL A 59 -8.94 0.78 7.41
N LEU A 60 -8.79 2.11 7.50
CA LEU A 60 -9.27 2.89 8.63
C LEU A 60 -10.80 2.92 8.69
N GLY A 61 -11.47 3.15 7.56
CA GLY A 61 -12.93 3.14 7.46
C GLY A 61 -13.55 1.79 7.80
N ALA A 62 -12.95 0.69 7.34
CA ALA A 62 -13.38 -0.66 7.72
C ALA A 62 -13.17 -0.91 9.23
N ALA A 63 -12.08 -0.41 9.81
CA ALA A 63 -11.83 -0.54 11.24
C ALA A 63 -12.84 0.25 12.08
N GLU A 64 -13.18 1.48 11.66
CA GLU A 64 -14.19 2.34 12.28
C GLU A 64 -15.59 1.70 12.23
N ALA A 65 -16.02 1.27 11.04
CA ALA A 65 -17.32 0.61 10.86
C ALA A 65 -17.43 -0.69 11.69
N ALA A 66 -16.34 -1.45 11.79
CA ALA A 66 -16.27 -2.63 12.65
C ALA A 66 -16.35 -2.30 14.14
N ARG A 67 -15.87 -1.12 14.57
CA ARG A 67 -15.96 -0.64 15.95
C ARG A 67 -17.38 -0.22 16.32
N ASP A 68 -18.07 0.47 15.42
CA ASP A 68 -19.37 1.09 15.69
C ASP A 68 -20.55 0.13 15.49
N GLU A 69 -20.54 -0.65 14.42
CA GLU A 69 -21.70 -1.46 14.00
C GLU A 69 -21.48 -2.98 14.17
N GLY A 70 -20.27 -3.37 14.59
CA GLY A 70 -19.86 -4.76 14.67
C GLY A 70 -19.89 -5.49 13.32
N VAL A 71 -19.83 -6.82 13.34
CA VAL A 71 -19.75 -7.66 12.12
C VAL A 71 -20.94 -7.50 11.16
N ARG A 72 -22.05 -6.90 11.63
CA ARG A 72 -23.27 -6.64 10.85
C ARG A 72 -23.20 -5.35 10.03
N GLY A 73 -22.50 -4.32 10.50
CA GLY A 73 -22.31 -3.09 9.74
C GLY A 73 -21.33 -3.25 8.58
N THR A 74 -20.26 -4.00 8.82
CA THR A 74 -19.27 -4.38 7.78
C THR A 74 -19.84 -5.25 6.66
N LEU A 75 -21.02 -5.84 6.86
CA LEU A 75 -21.74 -6.60 5.82
C LEU A 75 -22.62 -5.71 4.93
N LEU A 76 -23.06 -4.56 5.44
CA LEU A 76 -23.92 -3.62 4.72
C LEU A 76 -23.10 -2.69 3.81
N ASP A 77 -21.82 -2.47 4.11
CA ASP A 77 -20.85 -1.80 3.25
C ASP A 77 -19.74 -2.76 2.78
N PRO A 78 -19.93 -3.49 1.66
CA PRO A 78 -19.13 -4.66 1.31
C PRO A 78 -17.69 -4.33 0.89
N PHE A 79 -17.42 -3.09 0.44
CA PHE A 79 -16.11 -2.66 -0.03
C PHE A 79 -16.00 -1.15 0.11
N ALA A 80 -15.47 -0.66 1.24
CA ALA A 80 -14.95 0.70 1.38
C ALA A 80 -15.72 1.78 0.59
N SER A 81 -16.98 2.00 0.93
CA SER A 81 -17.79 3.12 0.44
C SER A 81 -17.39 4.40 1.18
N GLY A 82 -16.15 4.85 0.94
CA GLY A 82 -15.58 6.07 1.53
C GLY A 82 -14.06 6.02 1.60
#